data_AF-A0A6P6GHG3-F1
#
_entry.id   AF-A0A6P6GHG3-F1
#
_cell.length_a   1.000
_cell.length_b   1.000
_cell.length_c   1.000
_cell.angle_alpha   90.00
_cell.angle_beta   90.00
_cell.angle_gamma   90.00
#
_symmetry.space_group_name_H-M   'P 1'
#
loop_
_entity.id
_entity.type
_entity.pdbx_description
1 polymer ?
#
loop_
_entity_poly.entity_id
_entity_poly.type
_entity_poly.pdbx_seq_one_letter_code
_entity_poly.pdbx_strand_id
1 'polypeptide(L)'
;MQSTAEIIWQGREQPLIFLDSLKEAHLYYLEGMKNVDAKQRYPKEYTTWREDPANFKVNGIFPLLNLWGTAREAWREILLTPGEHFLVITHKSILRALICTALGLGPERFRAIDVNNGGISVFNFNKRGEAMLQSLNMTAHMYSDHVYQY
;
A
#
# COMPACT_ATOMS: atom_id res chain seq x y z
N MET A 1 -12.33 -0.17 -2.09
CA MET A 1 -11.76 0.05 -0.75
C MET A 1 -12.84 0.13 0.30
N GLN A 2 -13.67 1.18 0.28
CA GLN A 2 -14.73 1.38 1.27
C GLN A 2 -15.65 0.15 1.43
N SER A 3 -16.17 -0.41 0.35
CA SER A 3 -17.04 -1.60 0.41
C SER A 3 -16.35 -2.82 1.04
N THR A 4 -15.04 -3.00 0.81
CA THR A 4 -14.27 -4.08 1.44
C THR A 4 -14.15 -3.87 2.96
N ALA A 5 -13.92 -2.62 3.38
CA ALA A 5 -13.86 -2.28 4.79
C ALA A 5 -15.21 -2.50 5.48
N GLU A 6 -16.30 -2.06 4.87
CA GLU A 6 -17.66 -2.26 5.38
C GLU A 6 -18.00 -3.74 5.54
N ILE A 7 -17.66 -4.59 4.57
CA ILE A 7 -17.88 -6.05 4.66
C ILE A 7 -17.08 -6.68 5.79
N ILE A 8 -15.77 -6.39 5.89
CA ILE A 8 -14.92 -6.99 6.93
C ILE A 8 -15.29 -6.49 8.34
N TRP A 9 -15.80 -5.27 8.42
CA TRP A 9 -16.14 -4.62 9.69
C TRP A 9 -17.60 -4.82 10.12
N GLN A 10 -18.40 -5.48 9.30
CA GLN A 10 -19.81 -5.72 9.58
C GLN A 10 -20.00 -6.42 10.93
N GLY A 11 -20.89 -5.87 11.78
CA GLY A 11 -21.22 -6.43 13.09
C GLY A 11 -20.26 -6.06 14.23
N ARG A 12 -19.28 -5.17 13.99
CA ARG A 12 -18.38 -4.64 15.04
C ARG A 12 -18.90 -3.31 15.59
N GLU A 13 -18.63 -3.06 16.87
CA GLU A 13 -19.12 -1.87 17.58
C GLU A 13 -18.26 -0.63 17.33
N GLN A 14 -16.95 -0.80 17.10
CA GLN A 14 -16.04 0.32 16.89
C GLN A 14 -16.30 0.98 15.51
N PRO A 15 -16.14 2.30 15.38
CA PRO A 15 -16.37 2.99 14.11
C PRO A 15 -15.29 2.66 13.07
N LEU A 16 -15.69 2.67 11.79
CA LEU A 16 -14.75 2.79 10.68
C LEU A 16 -14.21 4.22 10.61
N ILE A 17 -12.89 4.34 10.62
CA ILE A 17 -12.19 5.63 10.52
C ILE A 17 -11.54 5.70 9.14
N PHE A 18 -11.79 6.79 8.41
CA PHE A 18 -11.17 7.07 7.13
C PHE A 18 -10.03 8.07 7.32
N LEU A 19 -8.84 7.70 6.85
CA LEU A 19 -7.67 8.58 6.84
C LEU A 19 -7.37 8.99 5.40
N ASP A 20 -7.20 10.28 5.16
CA ASP A 20 -6.81 10.79 3.83
C ASP A 20 -5.44 10.28 3.40
N SER A 21 -4.55 10.03 4.36
CA SER A 21 -3.22 9.45 4.17
C SER A 21 -3.25 7.98 3.71
N LEU A 22 -4.40 7.31 3.76
CA LEU A 22 -4.58 5.95 3.24
C LEU A 22 -5.22 5.91 1.86
N LYS A 23 -5.40 7.05 1.19
CA LYS A 23 -5.88 7.09 -0.20
C LYS A 23 -4.79 6.59 -1.17
N GLU A 24 -5.22 6.11 -2.34
CA GLU A 24 -4.29 5.67 -3.40
C GLU A 24 -3.36 6.82 -3.83
N ALA A 25 -2.12 6.47 -4.17
CA ALA A 25 -1.16 7.42 -4.70
C ALA A 25 -1.64 7.99 -6.03
N HIS A 26 -1.52 9.31 -6.20
CA HIS A 26 -1.82 9.94 -7.47
C HIS A 26 -0.68 9.73 -8.48
N LEU A 27 -0.92 8.97 -9.54
CA LEU A 27 0.03 8.72 -10.64
C LEU A 27 -0.21 9.64 -11.85
N TYR A 28 -1.06 10.66 -11.70
CA TYR A 28 -1.38 11.64 -12.73
C TYR A 28 -1.89 10.99 -14.02
N TYR A 29 -1.33 11.32 -15.19
CA TYR A 29 -1.83 10.87 -16.48
C TYR A 29 -1.69 9.36 -16.73
N LEU A 30 -0.94 8.64 -15.88
CA LEU A 30 -0.90 7.17 -15.93
C LEU A 30 -2.13 6.53 -15.27
N GLU A 31 -2.88 7.27 -14.46
CA GLU A 31 -4.12 6.76 -13.87
C GLU A 31 -5.13 6.41 -14.95
N GLY A 32 -5.72 5.22 -14.84
CA GLY A 32 -6.73 4.73 -15.78
C GLY A 32 -6.20 4.34 -17.16
N MET A 33 -4.90 4.52 -17.44
CA MET A 33 -4.30 4.12 -18.71
C MET A 33 -3.95 2.62 -18.71
N LYS A 34 -4.28 1.91 -19.80
CA LYS A 34 -3.80 0.53 -19.96
C LYS A 34 -2.29 0.54 -20.12
N ASN A 35 -1.61 -0.50 -19.61
CA ASN A 35 -0.16 -0.63 -19.73
C ASN A 35 0.33 -0.56 -21.19
N VAL A 36 -0.43 -1.11 -22.14
CA VAL A 36 -0.10 -1.05 -23.58
C VAL A 36 -0.13 0.38 -24.11
N ASP A 37 -1.13 1.17 -23.73
CA ASP A 37 -1.29 2.56 -24.16
C ASP A 37 -0.21 3.44 -23.53
N ALA A 38 0.10 3.22 -22.24
CA ALA A 38 1.15 3.94 -21.54
C ALA A 38 2.52 3.70 -22.16
N LYS A 39 2.83 2.43 -22.51
CA LYS A 39 4.07 2.07 -23.18
C LYS A 39 4.18 2.70 -24.58
N GLN A 40 3.07 2.81 -25.31
CA GLN A 40 3.07 3.41 -26.65
C GLN A 40 3.17 4.94 -26.61
N ARG A 41 2.42 5.60 -25.73
CA ARG A 41 2.34 7.07 -25.67
C ARG A 41 3.48 7.71 -24.91
N TYR A 42 3.96 7.06 -23.85
CA TYR A 42 4.98 7.59 -22.94
C TYR A 42 6.03 6.51 -22.64
N PRO A 43 6.78 6.02 -23.65
CA PRO A 43 7.67 4.87 -23.49
C PRO A 43 8.76 5.09 -22.44
N LYS A 44 9.30 6.32 -22.35
CA LYS A 44 10.34 6.67 -21.38
C LYS A 44 9.78 6.66 -19.96
N GLU A 45 8.68 7.34 -19.73
CA GLU A 45 8.02 7.46 -18.44
C GLU A 45 7.46 6.11 -17.98
N TYR A 46 6.93 5.30 -18.89
CA TYR A 46 6.56 3.91 -18.63
C TYR A 46 7.77 3.10 -18.16
N THR A 47 8.90 3.18 -18.87
CA THR A 47 10.12 2.43 -18.54
C THR A 47 10.67 2.87 -17.19
N THR A 48 10.83 4.18 -16.96
CA THR A 48 11.24 4.73 -15.66
C THR A 48 10.27 4.30 -14.57
N TRP A 49 8.95 4.43 -14.79
CA TRP A 49 7.97 3.94 -13.82
C TRP A 49 8.24 2.48 -13.51
N ARG A 50 8.40 1.59 -14.49
CA ARG A 50 8.55 0.12 -14.35
C ARG A 50 9.89 -0.36 -13.77
N GLU A 51 10.98 0.36 -14.01
CA GLU A 51 12.34 -0.09 -13.68
C GLU A 51 12.97 0.74 -12.56
N ASP A 52 12.67 2.04 -12.52
CA ASP A 52 13.23 2.99 -11.55
C ASP A 52 12.15 3.95 -11.03
N PRO A 53 11.19 3.44 -10.24
CA PRO A 53 10.02 4.21 -9.83
C PRO A 53 10.39 5.36 -8.88
N ALA A 54 11.56 5.31 -8.23
CA ALA A 54 12.03 6.35 -7.33
C ALA A 54 12.43 7.63 -8.08
N ASN A 55 12.93 7.48 -9.31
CA ASN A 55 13.25 8.61 -10.19
C ASN A 55 12.12 8.93 -11.19
N PHE A 56 10.98 8.24 -11.11
CA PHE A 56 9.80 8.56 -11.91
C PHE A 56 9.27 9.95 -11.54
N LYS A 57 9.14 10.81 -12.55
CA LYS A 57 8.77 12.23 -12.38
C LYS A 57 7.69 12.62 -13.38
N VAL A 58 6.66 13.33 -12.89
CA VAL A 58 5.61 13.94 -13.70
C VAL A 58 5.57 15.44 -13.36
N ASN A 59 5.75 16.31 -14.36
CA ASN A 59 5.71 17.77 -14.19
C ASN A 59 6.59 18.32 -13.04
N GLY A 60 7.76 17.71 -12.82
CA GLY A 60 8.66 18.12 -11.73
C GLY A 60 8.41 17.41 -10.38
N ILE A 61 7.30 16.70 -10.24
CA ILE A 61 6.89 16.01 -9.02
C ILE A 61 7.31 14.54 -9.09
N PHE A 62 7.83 14.00 -7.99
CA PHE A 62 8.19 12.59 -7.85
C PHE A 62 7.08 11.87 -7.06
N PRO A 63 6.12 11.21 -7.74
CA PRO A 63 4.94 10.67 -7.06
C PRO A 63 5.29 9.63 -6.00
N LEU A 64 6.33 8.83 -6.25
CA LEU A 64 6.78 7.82 -5.30
C LEU A 64 7.36 8.42 -4.01
N LEU A 65 8.11 9.52 -4.12
CA LEU A 65 8.66 10.18 -2.93
C LEU A 65 7.55 10.79 -2.07
N ASN A 66 6.54 11.39 -2.72
CA ASN A 66 5.34 11.88 -2.03
C ASN A 66 4.62 10.73 -1.32
N LEU A 67 4.46 9.59 -2.00
CA LEU A 67 3.85 8.39 -1.42
C LEU A 67 4.58 7.90 -0.15
N TRP A 68 5.92 7.99 -0.13
CA TRP A 68 6.70 7.68 1.08
C TRP A 68 6.45 8.66 2.22
N GLY A 69 6.28 9.95 1.91
CA GLY A 69 5.85 10.97 2.87
C GLY A 69 4.48 10.62 3.46
N THR A 70 3.51 10.36 2.59
CA THR A 70 2.14 10.00 2.97
C THR A 70 2.08 8.72 3.81
N ALA A 71 2.89 7.70 3.49
CA ALA A 71 2.97 6.49 4.30
C ALA A 71 3.51 6.76 5.73
N ARG A 72 4.47 7.67 5.89
CA ARG A 72 4.96 8.07 7.22
C ARG A 72 3.91 8.86 8.01
N GLU A 73 3.15 9.71 7.32
CA GLU A 73 2.02 10.42 7.93
C GLU A 73 0.94 9.45 8.40
N ALA A 74 0.56 8.48 7.57
CA ALA A 74 -0.38 7.42 7.92
C ALA A 74 0.08 6.61 9.14
N TRP A 75 1.36 6.20 9.18
CA TRP A 75 1.90 5.51 10.36
C TRP A 75 1.82 6.35 11.63
N ARG A 76 2.11 7.65 11.54
CA ARG A 76 1.98 8.56 12.68
C ARG A 76 0.54 8.64 13.16
N GLU A 77 -0.44 8.75 12.26
CA GLU A 77 -1.86 8.78 12.60
C GLU A 77 -2.32 7.47 13.25
N ILE A 78 -1.93 6.32 12.69
CA ILE A 78 -2.28 4.99 13.20
C ILE A 78 -1.67 4.78 14.61
N LEU A 79 -0.37 5.02 14.78
CA LEU A 79 0.34 4.71 16.03
C LEU A 79 0.03 5.68 17.18
N LEU A 80 -0.45 6.89 16.88
CA LEU A 80 -0.93 7.84 17.89
C LEU A 80 -2.40 7.64 18.26
N THR A 81 -3.14 6.84 17.49
CA THR A 81 -4.53 6.53 17.81
C THR A 81 -4.58 5.54 18.99
N PRO A 82 -5.45 5.75 20.00
CA PRO A 82 -5.62 4.80 21.09
C PRO A 82 -6.14 3.45 20.59
N GLY A 83 -5.51 2.35 21.00
CA GLY A 83 -5.91 0.99 20.64
C GLY A 83 -4.74 0.01 20.68
N GLU A 84 -5.05 -1.28 20.78
CA GLU A 84 -4.03 -2.35 20.79
C GLU A 84 -3.88 -3.01 19.42
N HIS A 85 -4.98 -3.11 18.66
CA HIS A 85 -5.03 -3.78 17.36
C HIS A 85 -5.78 -2.93 16.35
N PHE A 86 -5.13 -2.69 15.21
CA PHE A 86 -5.68 -1.92 14.10
C PHE A 86 -5.77 -2.79 12.85
N LEU A 87 -6.92 -2.74 12.17
CA LEU A 87 -7.06 -3.25 10.82
C LEU A 87 -6.99 -2.08 9.84
N VAL A 88 -5.95 -2.08 9.01
CA VAL A 88 -5.73 -1.06 8.00
C VAL A 88 -6.03 -1.66 6.64
N ILE A 89 -6.98 -1.05 5.91
CA ILE A 89 -7.39 -1.50 4.58
C ILE A 89 -7.09 -0.36 3.61
N THR A 90 -6.18 -0.61 2.67
CA THR A 90 -5.73 0.42 1.72
C THR A 90 -5.17 -0.20 0.44
N HIS A 91 -4.83 0.64 -0.53
CA HIS A 91 -4.47 0.23 -1.87
C HIS A 91 -3.03 -0.28 -2.02
N LYS A 92 -2.73 -0.95 -3.14
CA LYS A 92 -1.45 -1.63 -3.39
C LYS A 92 -0.23 -0.71 -3.25
N SER A 93 -0.27 0.50 -3.80
CA SER A 93 0.90 1.39 -3.83
C SER A 93 1.23 1.89 -2.42
N ILE A 94 0.23 2.43 -1.72
CA ILE A 94 0.36 2.92 -0.35
C ILE A 94 0.64 1.77 0.62
N LEU A 95 0.07 0.58 0.44
CA LEU A 95 0.37 -0.59 1.26
C LEU A 95 1.84 -1.02 1.11
N ARG A 96 2.39 -1.01 -0.12
CA ARG A 96 3.84 -1.22 -0.34
C ARG A 96 4.68 -0.17 0.39
N ALA A 97 4.29 1.10 0.32
CA ALA A 97 5.00 2.17 1.00
C ALA A 97 4.91 2.03 2.54
N LEU A 98 3.76 1.67 3.10
CA LEU A 98 3.58 1.39 4.53
C LEU A 98 4.50 0.26 4.99
N ILE A 99 4.50 -0.87 4.28
CA ILE A 99 5.37 -2.02 4.60
C ILE A 99 6.85 -1.62 4.51
N CYS A 100 7.26 -0.95 3.44
CA CYS A 100 8.65 -0.54 3.26
C CYS A 100 9.10 0.45 4.35
N THR A 101 8.29 1.48 4.63
CA THR A 101 8.61 2.49 5.65
C THR A 101 8.65 1.91 7.05
N ALA A 102 7.76 0.97 7.40
CA ALA A 102 7.82 0.25 8.67
C ALA A 102 9.13 -0.54 8.83
N LEU A 103 9.63 -1.13 7.73
CA LEU A 103 10.90 -1.88 7.69
C LEU A 103 12.15 -1.00 7.53
N GLY A 104 12.00 0.33 7.50
CA GLY A 104 13.12 1.25 7.29
C GLY A 104 13.67 1.26 5.85
N LEU A 105 12.91 0.76 4.88
CA LEU A 105 13.28 0.69 3.47
C LEU A 105 12.90 1.97 2.71
N GLY A 106 13.77 2.38 1.79
CA GLY A 106 13.57 3.56 0.95
C GLY A 106 12.71 3.29 -0.29
N PRO A 107 12.35 4.35 -1.04
CA PRO A 107 11.54 4.30 -2.26
C PRO A 107 12.07 3.34 -3.34
N GLU A 108 13.39 3.11 -3.38
CA GLU A 108 14.03 2.15 -4.27
C GLU A 108 13.54 0.71 -4.07
N ARG A 109 12.93 0.41 -2.90
CA ARG A 109 12.35 -0.90 -2.58
C ARG A 109 10.86 -1.01 -2.90
N PHE A 110 10.24 -0.03 -3.56
CA PHE A 110 8.82 -0.07 -3.91
C PHE A 110 8.35 -1.36 -4.62
N ARG A 111 9.22 -1.97 -5.44
CA ARG A 111 8.92 -3.23 -6.13
C ARG A 111 9.44 -4.48 -5.45
N ALA A 112 10.13 -4.35 -4.32
CA ALA A 112 10.68 -5.50 -3.60
C ALA A 112 9.60 -6.36 -2.92
N ILE A 113 8.40 -5.81 -2.75
CA ILE A 113 7.32 -6.44 -1.99
C ILE A 113 6.08 -6.55 -2.86
N ASP A 114 5.54 -7.76 -2.97
CA ASP A 114 4.24 -7.96 -3.59
C ASP A 114 3.09 -7.84 -2.59
N VAL A 115 1.95 -7.41 -3.11
CA VAL A 115 0.70 -7.24 -2.39
C VAL A 115 -0.39 -7.80 -3.29
N ASN A 116 -0.96 -8.91 -2.86
CA ASN A 116 -2.04 -9.60 -3.55
C ASN A 116 -3.38 -9.03 -3.11
N ASN A 117 -4.39 -9.16 -3.97
CA ASN A 117 -5.77 -8.90 -3.57
C ASN A 117 -6.12 -9.86 -2.42
N GLY A 118 -6.73 -9.32 -1.36
CA GLY A 118 -7.00 -10.07 -0.14
C GLY A 118 -5.76 -10.43 0.70
N GLY A 119 -4.54 -10.11 0.26
CA GLY A 119 -3.32 -10.40 1.02
C GLY A 119 -3.27 -9.66 2.36
N ILE A 120 -2.95 -10.38 3.44
CA ILE A 120 -2.85 -9.83 4.79
C ILE A 120 -1.37 -9.76 5.21
N SER A 121 -0.94 -8.60 5.69
CA SER A 121 0.37 -8.44 6.34
C SER A 121 0.18 -8.00 7.78
N VAL A 122 0.95 -8.57 8.69
CA VAL A 122 0.83 -8.30 10.14
C VAL A 122 2.15 -7.75 10.65
N PHE A 123 2.05 -6.63 11.37
CA PHE A 123 3.14 -6.00 12.08
C PHE A 123 2.80 -5.89 13.56
N ASN A 124 3.80 -6.14 14.40
CA ASN A 124 3.76 -5.76 15.81
C ASN A 124 4.64 -4.54 16.01
N PHE A 125 4.17 -3.56 16.77
CA PHE A 125 4.94 -2.38 17.13
C PHE A 125 5.24 -2.39 18.62
N ASN A 126 6.48 -2.07 18.99
CA ASN A 126 6.80 -1.89 20.40
C ASN A 126 6.47 -0.47 20.88
N LYS A 127 6.65 -0.19 22.18
CA LYS A 127 6.36 1.12 22.79
C LYS A 127 7.20 2.29 22.23
N ARG A 128 8.26 2.00 21.48
CA ARG A 128 9.12 3.00 20.82
C ARG A 128 8.72 3.22 19.35
N GLY A 129 7.69 2.53 18.85
CA GLY A 129 7.24 2.59 17.47
C GLY A 129 8.11 1.77 16.50
N GLU A 130 8.97 0.89 17.02
CA GLU A 130 9.77 0.00 16.17
C GLU A 130 8.88 -1.13 15.66
N ALA A 131 8.90 -1.37 14.34
CA ALA A 131 8.05 -2.35 13.68
C ALA A 131 8.72 -3.72 13.58
N MET A 132 7.97 -4.77 13.84
CA MET A 132 8.36 -6.16 13.65
C MET A 132 7.37 -6.84 12.72
N LEU A 133 7.83 -7.21 11.52
CA LEU A 133 7.03 -7.98 10.56
C LEU A 133 6.80 -9.40 11.09
N GLN A 134 5.53 -9.78 11.26
CA GLN A 134 5.13 -11.13 11.69
C GLN A 134 4.74 -11.99 10.49
N SER A 135 4.03 -11.40 9.53
CA SER A 135 3.66 -12.06 8.28
C SER A 135 3.50 -11.06 7.16
N LEU A 136 3.76 -11.50 5.93
CA LEU A 136 3.73 -10.67 4.74
C LEU A 136 2.86 -11.31 3.67
N ASN A 137 1.88 -10.55 3.16
CA ASN A 137 1.08 -10.90 2.00
C ASN A 137 0.46 -12.32 2.05
N MET A 138 -0.03 -12.73 3.23
CA MET A 138 -0.67 -14.02 3.43
C MET A 138 -2.03 -14.08 2.73
N THR A 139 -2.21 -15.08 1.87
CA THR A 139 -3.46 -15.36 1.15
C THR A 139 -4.13 -16.66 1.61
N ALA A 140 -3.65 -17.28 2.69
CA ALA A 140 -4.08 -18.60 3.17
C ALA A 140 -5.61 -18.72 3.36
N HIS A 141 -6.27 -17.65 3.81
CA HIS A 141 -7.73 -17.59 4.03
C HIS A 141 -8.55 -17.57 2.73
N MET A 142 -7.93 -17.31 1.58
CA MET A 142 -8.60 -17.33 0.27
C MET A 142 -8.63 -18.72 -0.35
N TYR A 143 -7.95 -19.71 0.24
CA TYR A 143 -7.96 -21.07 -0.26
C TYR A 143 -9.01 -21.89 0.49
N SER A 144 -10.09 -22.23 -0.20
CA SER A 144 -10.92 -23.38 0.12
C SER A 144 -10.62 -24.48 -0.91
N ASP A 145 -10.56 -25.74 -0.46
CA ASP A 145 -10.63 -26.92 -1.33
C ASP A 145 -9.42 -27.27 -2.23
N HIS A 146 -8.19 -26.86 -1.90
CA HIS A 146 -6.97 -27.28 -2.62
C HIS A 146 -6.92 -27.02 -4.13
N VAL A 147 -7.82 -26.20 -4.69
CA VAL A 147 -7.82 -25.86 -6.12
C VAL A 147 -7.10 -24.52 -6.34
N TYR A 148 -5.98 -24.55 -7.05
CA TYR A 148 -5.32 -23.35 -7.55
C TYR A 148 -6.16 -22.75 -8.69
N GLN A 149 -6.68 -21.54 -8.50
CA GLN A 149 -7.14 -20.72 -9.63
C GLN A 149 -6.11 -19.63 -9.88
N TYR A 150 -5.43 -19.72 -11.02
CA TYR A 150 -4.61 -18.67 -11.61
C TYR A 150 -5.45 -17.83 -12.58
#